data_AF-A0A951DF65-F1
#
_entry.id   AF-A0A951DF65-F1
#
_cell.length_a   1.000
_cell.length_b   1.000
_cell.length_c   1.000
_cell.angle_alpha   90.00
_cell.angle_beta   90.00
_cell.angle_gamma   90.00
#
_symmetry.space_group_name_H-M   'P 1'
#
loop_
_entity.id
_entity.type
_entity.pdbx_description
1 polymer ?
#
loop_
_entity_poly.entity_id
_entity_poly.type
_entity_poly.pdbx_seq_one_letter_code
_entity_poly.pdbx_strand_id
1 'polypeptide(L)' 'SIYQSDQNREVRDAVLNSLFLQQNGKALVELARSEKDPQMKRKIIEKMSLVHSKEVTDYMMELLK' A
#
# COMPACT_ATOMS: atom_id res chain seq x y z
N SER A 1 -2.16 14.56 15.36
CA SER A 1 -2.87 13.51 14.60
C SER A 1 -3.20 13.98 13.19
N ILE A 2 -2.23 13.96 12.27
CA ILE A 2 -2.39 14.48 10.89
C ILE A 2 -2.82 13.37 9.91
N TYR A 3 -2.48 12.11 10.19
CA TYR A 3 -2.86 10.97 9.34
C TYR A 3 -4.37 10.64 9.36
N GLN A 4 -5.08 11.06 10.42
CA GLN A 4 -6.52 10.80 10.59
C GLN A 4 -7.40 11.94 10.07
N SER A 5 -6.85 13.15 9.90
CA SER A 5 -7.63 14.35 9.54
C SER A 5 -7.48 14.78 8.09
N ASP A 6 -6.40 14.39 7.39
CA ASP A 6 -6.20 14.78 6.00
C ASP A 6 -6.72 13.70 5.03
N GLN A 7 -7.93 13.94 4.53
CA GLN A 7 -8.56 13.26 3.41
C GLN A 7 -7.88 13.55 2.06
N ASN A 8 -6.63 14.03 2.06
CA ASN A 8 -5.99 14.46 0.84
C ASN A 8 -5.38 13.24 0.12
N ARG A 9 -6.12 12.70 -0.86
CA ARG A 9 -5.71 11.58 -1.72
C ARG A 9 -4.30 11.79 -2.29
N GLU A 10 -3.93 13.04 -2.56
CA GLU A 10 -2.60 13.43 -3.03
C GLU A 10 -1.48 13.05 -2.06
N VAL A 11 -1.67 13.23 -0.75
CA VAL A 11 -0.68 12.88 0.27
C VAL A 11 -0.52 11.37 0.36
N ARG A 12 -1.63 10.62 0.32
CA ARG A 12 -1.58 9.15 0.34
C ARG A 12 -0.90 8.59 -0.91
N ASP A 13 -1.16 9.21 -2.06
CA ASP A 13 -0.49 8.86 -3.32
C ASP A 13 1.01 9.17 -3.28
N ALA A 14 1.41 10.32 -2.73
CA ALA A 14 2.82 10.67 -2.57
C ALA A 14 3.55 9.67 -1.65
N VAL A 15 2.93 9.29 -0.53
CA VAL A 15 3.48 8.28 0.40
C VAL A 15 3.58 6.91 -0.30
N LEU A 16 2.52 6.46 -0.95
CA LEU A 16 2.52 5.19 -1.70
C LEU A 16 3.62 5.16 -2.76
N ASN A 17 3.78 6.23 -3.53
CA ASN A 17 4.84 6.34 -4.54
C ASN A 17 6.23 6.32 -3.91
N SER A 18 6.44 7.03 -2.80
CA SER A 18 7.73 7.01 -2.08
C SER A 18 8.07 5.63 -1.55
N LEU A 19 7.12 4.92 -0.93
CA LEU A 19 7.32 3.56 -0.42
C LEU A 19 7.59 2.56 -1.55
N PHE A 20 6.90 2.72 -2.68
CA PHE A 20 7.13 1.93 -3.88
C PHE A 20 8.55 2.13 -4.43
N LEU A 21 9.02 3.37 -4.55
CA LEU A 21 10.38 3.67 -5.02
C LEU A 21 11.46 3.12 -4.09
N GLN A 22 11.19 3.07 -2.78
CA GLN A 22 12.07 2.45 -1.79
C GLN A 22 12.05 0.92 -1.81
N GLN A 23 11.18 0.30 -2.63
CA GLN A 23 10.90 -1.14 -2.63
C GLN A 23 10.60 -1.70 -1.22
N ASN A 24 10.00 -0.89 -0.36
CA ASN A 24 9.73 -1.27 1.03
C ASN A 24 8.44 -2.10 1.11
N GLY A 25 8.56 -3.40 0.82
CA GLY A 25 7.45 -4.35 0.80
C GLY A 25 6.65 -4.39 2.09
N LYS A 26 7.32 -4.39 3.24
CA LYS A 26 6.67 -4.40 4.56
C LYS A 26 5.77 -3.18 4.77
N ALA A 27 6.27 -1.98 4.49
CA ALA A 27 5.49 -0.75 4.64
C ALA A 27 4.30 -0.69 3.66
N LEU A 28 4.45 -1.22 2.45
CA LEU A 28 3.35 -1.34 1.49
C LEU A 28 2.25 -2.29 1.97
N VAL A 29 2.62 -3.43 2.56
CA VAL A 29 1.66 -4.37 3.18
C VAL A 29 0.91 -3.71 4.33
N GLU A 30 1.62 -3.03 5.24
CA GLU A 30 0.99 -2.31 6.36
C GLU A 30 0.03 -1.23 5.87
N LEU A 31 0.43 -0.48 4.84
CA LEU A 31 -0.43 0.52 4.19
C LEU A 31 -1.70 -0.14 3.60
N ALA A 32 -1.55 -1.23 2.85
CA ALA A 32 -2.67 -1.97 2.26
C ALA A 32 -3.65 -2.54 3.30
N ARG A 33 -3.14 -2.97 4.47
CA ARG A 33 -3.97 -3.47 5.58
C ARG A 33 -4.73 -2.35 6.30
N SER A 34 -4.13 -1.17 6.42
CA SER A 34 -4.73 -0.02 7.10
C SER A 34 -5.68 0.81 6.23
N GLU A 35 -5.62 0.65 4.91
CA GLU A 35 -6.43 1.41 3.96
C GLU A 35 -7.91 0.97 3.97
N LYS A 36 -8.79 1.97 4.05
CA LYS A 36 -10.25 1.81 4.09
C LYS A 36 -10.92 2.12 2.75
N ASP A 37 -10.31 2.97 1.92
CA ASP A 37 -10.84 3.28 0.57
C ASP A 37 -10.54 2.10 -0.38
N PRO A 38 -11.56 1.42 -0.92
CA PRO A 38 -11.36 0.29 -1.83
C PRO A 38 -10.59 0.67 -3.11
N GLN A 39 -10.76 1.90 -3.61
CA GLN A 39 -10.04 2.38 -4.80
C GLN A 39 -8.55 2.52 -4.48
N MET A 40 -8.24 3.09 -3.31
CA MET A 40 -6.85 3.27 -2.88
C MET A 40 -6.19 1.92 -2.57
N LYS A 41 -6.92 1.01 -1.93
CA LYS A 41 -6.44 -0.36 -1.66
C LYS A 41 -6.07 -1.10 -2.95
N ARG A 42 -6.89 -0.98 -3.99
CA ARG A 42 -6.61 -1.56 -5.31
C ARG A 42 -5.33 -1.00 -5.92
N LYS A 43 -5.15 0.33 -5.88
CA LYS A 43 -3.94 1.01 -6.36
C LYS A 43 -2.68 0.57 -5.61
N ILE A 44 -2.77 0.35 -4.30
CA ILE A 44 -1.67 -0.16 -3.49
C ILE A 44 -1.31 -1.59 -3.95
N ILE A 45 -2.30 -2.48 -4.10
CA ILE A 45 -2.08 -3.86 -4.55
C ILE A 45 -1.47 -3.90 -5.96
N GLU A 46 -1.93 -3.06 -6.89
CA GLU A 46 -1.36 -2.94 -8.23
C GLU A 46 0.12 -2.56 -8.19
N LYS A 47 0.50 -1.56 -7.38
CA LYS A 47 1.92 -1.18 -7.21
C LYS A 47 2.73 -2.25 -6.51
N MET A 48 2.16 -2.91 -5.51
CA MET A 48 2.80 -4.02 -4.82
C MET A 48 3.13 -5.16 -5.79
N SER A 49 2.31 -5.40 -6.83
CA SER A 49 2.58 -6.48 -7.80
C SER A 49 3.90 -6.30 -8.55
N LEU A 50 4.41 -5.07 -8.59
CA LEU A 50 5.68 -4.70 -9.20
C LEU A 50 6.85 -4.72 -8.20
N VAL A 51 6.59 -4.94 -6.90
CA VAL A 51 7.61 -5.00 -5.85
C VAL A 51 7.93 -6.46 -5.54
N HIS A 52 9.15 -6.87 -5.85
CA HIS A 52 9.64 -8.21 -5.52
C HIS A 52 10.09 -8.27 -4.06
N SER A 53 9.14 -8.55 -3.15
CA SER A 53 9.45 -8.84 -1.75
C SER A 53 8.62 -10.01 -1.24
N LYS A 54 9.18 -10.77 -0.31
CA LYS A 54 8.49 -11.93 0.28
C LYS A 54 7.20 -11.50 0.99
N GLU A 55 7.25 -10.39 1.72
CA GLU A 55 6.12 -9.85 2.47
C GLU A 55 4.94 -9.49 1.56
N VAL A 56 5.24 -8.90 0.41
CA VAL A 56 4.23 -8.57 -0.61
C VAL A 56 3.62 -9.85 -1.19
N THR A 57 4.44 -10.83 -1.56
CA THR A 57 3.95 -12.10 -2.11
C THR A 57 3.07 -12.83 -1.09
N ASP A 58 3.51 -12.92 0.16
CA ASP A 58 2.75 -13.57 1.23
C ASP A 58 1.39 -12.88 1.43
N TYR A 59 1.36 -11.54 1.46
CA TYR A 59 0.11 -10.77 1.54
C TYR A 59 -0.82 -11.00 0.35
N MET A 60 -0.31 -11.02 -0.88
CA MET A 60 -1.14 -11.30 -2.06
C MET A 60 -1.72 -12.71 -2.02
N MET A 61 -0.93 -13.70 -1.57
CA MET A 61 -1.40 -15.07 -1.42
C MET A 61 -2.47 -15.21 -0.34
N GLU A 62 -2.41 -14.43 0.75
CA GLU A 62 -3.48 -14.35 1.74
C GLU A 62 -4.80 -13.83 1.15
N LEU A 63 -4.75 -12.90 0.19
CA LEU A 63 -5.96 -12.34 -0.45
C LEU A 63 -6.66 -13.31 -1.41
N LEU A 64 -5.98 -14.37 -1.86
CA LEU A 64 -6.52 -15.37 -2.78
C LEU A 64 -7.17 -16.56 -2.05
N LYS A 65 -7.01 -16.64 -0.72
CA LYS A 65 -7.65 -17.66 0.13
C LYS A 65 -9.04 -17.21 0.54
#